data_AF-A0A518C6U1-F1
#
_entry.id   AF-A0A518C6U1-F1
#
_cell.length_a   1.000
_cell.length_b   1.000
_cell.length_c   1.000
_cell.angle_alpha   90.00
_cell.angle_beta   90.00
_cell.angle_gamma   90.00
#
_symmetry.space_group_name_H-M   'P 1'
#
loop_
_entity.id
_entity.type
_entity.pdbx_description
1 polymer ?
#
loop_
_entity_poly.entity_id
_entity_poly.type
_entity_poly.pdbx_seq_one_letter_code
_entity_poly.pdbx_strand_id
1 'polypeptide(L)'
;MLRRNVNLLGAIAFWGTTTLSMTTTLAQEVVVAPILGHADGTPVELSADKPMIRIAAVPQEKNDPFKPAPPAEEPKGEVVPPAEQDEKSGETAGDAAPGEDAPAEKSEQKSQNAEAKPDPSKAMDVPADALKSEEKEEEPGKPAEAESRQPAPLMQDKDAKPIKEEGAEAEKKATKPADSVTEDEPQVEKPLPPEVRSLQPRIARVLNYYYRAQPSDATKDDVWETMHGFLPWGVDALIRTSQYRQPVSTIGWICWNKPCRGHRLFEIKNGKLEARQGPRVQGHHGQFLAMLAQSYVPASFEIQVDGQSFTVADLIEFEKETCQPKSELTFKLISLSYYLPADAKWTSRDGQEWSLERLLKEEITQKVVGAACGGTHRLTGIAFAVSSRKKAGLPMDGVWAKAEEYINAYHQHSFQIQNPDGSFSTNWFEGRGMDRDVDRRIQTSGHILEFLIFSLPPEELTSPEIVRAVNYITTILERNPKHEWSIGPKGHALHALVLYDQLVFGTKPGSRTAEILQASHD
;
A
#
# COMPACT_ATOMS: atom_id res chain seq x y z
N MET A 1 72.67 23.22 13.07
CA MET A 1 72.12 22.03 12.40
C MET A 1 72.64 20.79 13.11
N LEU A 2 71.87 20.31 14.10
CA LEU A 2 72.18 19.19 15.01
C LEU A 2 71.81 17.85 14.33
N ARG A 3 72.72 16.86 14.27
CA ARG A 3 72.96 15.73 15.21
C ARG A 3 71.74 14.79 15.36
N ARG A 4 71.80 13.57 14.80
CA ARG A 4 72.44 12.31 15.27
C ARG A 4 71.61 11.55 16.32
N ASN A 5 71.08 10.42 15.85
CA ASN A 5 71.00 9.05 16.41
C ASN A 5 70.75 8.80 17.91
N VAL A 6 69.88 7.79 18.15
CA VAL A 6 70.07 6.53 18.89
C VAL A 6 68.89 6.20 19.83
N ASN A 7 68.46 4.95 19.72
CA ASN A 7 67.47 4.21 20.51
C ASN A 7 67.82 4.05 22.01
N LEU A 8 66.80 3.65 22.79
CA LEU A 8 66.76 2.55 23.78
C LEU A 8 66.27 2.91 25.19
N LEU A 9 65.23 2.15 25.58
CA LEU A 9 64.73 1.71 26.89
C LEU A 9 65.42 2.13 28.20
N GLY A 10 64.60 2.31 29.26
CA GLY A 10 64.98 1.97 30.63
C GLY A 10 64.22 2.75 31.72
N ALA A 11 63.37 2.05 32.47
CA ALA A 11 62.56 2.55 33.58
C ALA A 11 63.34 2.81 34.89
N ILE A 12 62.81 3.65 35.79
CA ILE A 12 62.55 3.39 37.24
C ILE A 12 61.95 4.65 37.91
N ALA A 13 61.04 4.40 38.85
CA ALA A 13 60.10 5.28 39.55
C ALA A 13 60.68 6.14 40.71
N PHE A 14 59.96 7.19 41.15
CA PHE A 14 59.39 7.31 42.51
C PHE A 14 58.49 8.57 42.71
N TRP A 15 57.23 8.31 43.12
CA TRP A 15 56.26 9.00 44.01
C TRP A 15 55.90 10.50 43.90
N GLY A 16 54.57 10.73 43.83
CA GLY A 16 53.90 12.00 44.15
C GLY A 16 52.43 12.01 43.74
N THR A 17 51.54 11.57 44.64
CA THR A 17 50.08 11.69 44.53
C THR A 17 49.66 13.16 44.45
N THR A 18 48.74 13.53 43.55
CA THR A 18 47.48 14.25 43.82
C THR A 18 46.72 14.45 42.50
N THR A 19 45.45 14.08 42.51
CA THR A 19 44.44 14.23 41.45
C THR A 19 44.30 15.66 40.95
N LEU A 20 44.40 15.88 39.63
CA LEU A 20 43.82 17.05 38.97
C LEU A 20 43.27 16.64 37.59
N SER A 21 41.95 16.73 37.45
CA SER A 21 41.21 16.46 36.23
C SER A 21 41.38 17.63 35.26
N MET A 22 41.96 17.37 34.09
CA MET A 22 41.72 18.17 32.88
C MET A 22 41.95 17.25 31.68
N THR A 23 40.99 17.21 30.76
CA THR A 23 41.31 17.48 29.35
C THR A 23 40.04 17.65 28.50
N THR A 24 39.97 18.83 27.89
CA THR A 24 39.65 19.06 26.48
C THR A 24 38.20 18.86 26.03
N THR A 25 37.51 19.99 25.96
CA THR A 25 36.36 20.28 25.11
C THR A 25 36.68 20.01 23.63
N LEU A 26 36.01 19.01 23.05
CA LEU A 26 35.70 18.94 21.62
C LEU A 26 34.18 18.78 21.52
N ALA A 27 33.53 19.88 21.15
CA ALA A 27 32.11 19.92 20.87
C ALA A 27 31.85 19.20 19.53
N GLN A 28 31.04 18.14 19.60
CA GLN A 28 30.31 17.61 18.45
C GLN A 28 28.89 17.30 18.92
N GLU A 29 28.11 18.36 19.08
CA GLU A 29 26.67 18.25 19.26
C GLU A 29 26.05 17.82 17.93
N VAL A 30 25.70 16.54 17.83
CA VAL A 30 24.64 16.10 16.92
C VAL A 30 23.33 16.30 17.66
N VAL A 31 22.71 17.46 17.47
CA VAL A 31 21.34 17.71 17.93
C VAL A 31 20.40 16.96 16.98
N VAL A 32 20.05 15.72 17.31
CA VAL A 32 18.79 15.12 16.86
C VAL A 32 17.73 15.64 17.83
N ALA A 33 16.87 16.54 17.35
CA ALA A 33 15.77 17.03 18.17
C ALA A 33 14.81 15.88 18.52
N PRO A 34 14.44 15.69 19.79
CA PRO A 34 13.37 14.76 20.15
C PRO A 34 12.04 15.43 19.80
N ILE A 35 11.34 14.92 18.78
CA ILE A 35 9.93 15.27 18.56
C ILE A 35 9.09 14.30 19.39
N LEU A 36 9.04 14.56 20.69
CA LEU A 36 7.95 14.13 21.57
C LEU A 36 7.17 15.41 21.93
N GLY A 37 5.89 15.45 21.60
CA GLY A 37 5.03 16.59 21.96
C GLY A 37 4.99 16.77 23.48
N HIS A 38 5.24 17.98 23.95
CA HIS A 38 4.94 18.37 25.32
C HIS A 38 3.43 18.42 25.54
N ALA A 39 3.00 17.95 26.71
CA ALA A 39 1.61 17.76 27.12
C ALA A 39 0.84 19.05 27.51
N ASP A 40 1.33 20.23 27.15
CA ASP A 40 0.76 21.50 27.62
C ASP A 40 0.29 22.33 26.42
N GLY A 41 -1.00 22.19 26.07
CA GLY A 41 -1.66 22.71 24.87
C GLY A 41 -1.60 24.23 24.66
N THR A 42 -0.43 24.75 24.32
CA THR A 42 -0.23 26.13 23.86
C THR A 42 -0.17 26.18 22.33
N PRO A 43 -0.90 27.09 21.67
CA PRO A 43 -0.87 27.21 20.20
C PRO A 43 0.49 27.72 19.73
N VAL A 44 1.16 26.97 18.86
CA VAL A 44 2.41 27.40 18.23
C VAL A 44 2.07 28.20 16.97
N GLU A 45 2.47 29.47 16.96
CA GLU A 45 2.39 30.36 15.80
C GLU A 45 3.29 29.84 14.65
N LEU A 46 2.67 29.55 13.50
CA LEU A 46 3.31 28.97 12.32
C LEU A 46 4.04 30.06 11.52
N SER A 47 5.36 29.92 11.37
CA SER A 47 6.20 30.75 10.49
C SER A 47 6.80 29.88 9.40
N ALA A 48 6.77 30.38 8.16
CA ALA A 48 7.15 29.68 6.92
C ALA A 48 8.63 29.23 6.85
N ASP A 49 9.48 29.65 7.79
CA ASP A 49 10.93 29.41 7.77
C ASP A 49 11.45 28.36 8.78
N LYS A 50 10.56 27.67 9.53
CA LYS A 50 10.99 26.53 10.37
C LYS A 50 10.99 25.23 9.57
N PRO A 51 11.93 24.28 9.81
CA PRO A 51 11.97 23.01 9.09
C PRO A 51 10.80 22.14 9.53
N MET A 52 9.61 22.39 8.97
CA MET A 52 8.48 21.49 9.06
C MET A 52 8.70 20.38 8.05
N ILE A 53 9.37 19.34 8.53
CA ILE A 53 9.26 18.02 7.93
C ILE A 53 8.66 17.13 9.02
N ARG A 54 7.34 17.29 9.21
CA ARG A 54 6.60 16.52 10.20
C ARG A 54 6.65 15.04 9.81
N ILE A 55 7.08 14.19 10.72
CA ILE A 55 6.87 12.74 10.61
C ILE A 55 5.36 12.52 10.78
N ALA A 56 4.71 11.87 9.82
CA ALA A 56 3.32 11.48 10.01
C ALA A 56 3.25 10.55 11.24
N ALA A 57 2.38 10.89 12.18
CA ALA A 57 2.20 10.08 13.39
C ALA A 57 1.61 8.72 13.00
N VAL A 58 2.28 7.64 13.39
CA VAL A 58 1.77 6.28 13.23
C VAL A 58 0.69 6.02 14.29
N PRO A 59 -0.45 5.40 13.95
CA PRO A 59 -1.44 4.98 14.94
C PRO A 59 -0.81 4.11 16.04
N GLN A 60 -1.17 4.34 17.31
CA GLN A 60 -0.62 3.65 18.48
C GLN A 60 -1.11 2.19 18.65
N GLU A 61 -2.04 1.72 17.82
CA GLU A 61 -2.67 0.40 17.93
C GLU A 61 -2.02 -0.68 17.04
N LYS A 62 -2.42 -1.95 17.23
CA LYS A 62 -1.88 -3.14 16.54
C LYS A 62 -1.61 -2.86 15.05
N ASN A 63 -0.42 -3.25 14.58
CA ASN A 63 0.15 -3.01 13.24
C ASN A 63 -0.76 -3.51 12.10
N ASP A 64 -1.84 -2.80 11.83
CA ASP A 64 -2.84 -3.22 10.88
C ASP A 64 -2.89 -2.29 9.67
N PRO A 65 -2.29 -2.68 8.52
CA PRO A 65 -2.25 -1.86 7.30
C PRO A 65 -3.63 -1.55 6.71
N PHE A 66 -4.70 -2.23 7.16
CA PHE A 66 -6.06 -1.96 6.69
C PHE A 66 -6.95 -1.35 7.76
N LYS A 67 -6.39 -0.76 8.83
CA LYS A 67 -7.19 0.06 9.72
C LYS A 67 -7.42 1.44 9.05
N PRO A 68 -8.68 1.85 8.82
CA PRO A 68 -8.95 3.16 8.23
C PRO A 68 -8.36 4.29 9.07
N ALA A 69 -7.82 5.31 8.40
CA ALA A 69 -7.51 6.56 9.10
C ALA A 69 -8.82 7.14 9.65
N PRO A 70 -8.84 7.70 10.88
CA PRO A 70 -10.03 8.35 11.39
C PRO A 70 -10.45 9.48 10.41
N PRO A 71 -11.75 9.62 10.12
CA PRO A 71 -12.24 10.69 9.25
C PRO A 71 -11.81 12.05 9.79
N ALA A 72 -11.49 12.98 8.90
CA ALA A 72 -11.25 14.36 9.29
C ALA A 72 -12.52 14.93 9.96
N GLU A 73 -12.40 15.53 11.14
CA GLU A 73 -13.48 16.31 11.72
C GLU A 73 -13.83 17.45 10.73
N GLU A 74 -15.11 17.61 10.41
CA GLU A 74 -15.57 18.66 9.50
C GLU A 74 -15.11 20.04 10.00
N PRO A 75 -14.44 20.86 9.16
CA PRO A 75 -14.10 22.22 9.54
C PRO A 75 -15.40 23.02 9.71
N LYS A 76 -15.62 23.55 10.92
CA LYS A 76 -16.70 24.50 11.20
C LYS A 76 -16.55 25.69 10.26
N GLY A 77 -17.51 25.83 9.35
CA GLY A 77 -17.46 26.81 8.27
C GLY A 77 -17.30 28.24 8.77
N GLU A 78 -16.28 28.92 8.27
CA GLU A 78 -16.18 30.37 8.35
C GLU A 78 -16.64 30.97 7.01
N VAL A 79 -17.59 31.89 7.11
CA VAL A 79 -18.39 32.43 6.00
C VAL A 79 -17.56 33.41 5.17
N VAL A 80 -17.39 33.13 3.87
CA VAL A 80 -16.80 34.07 2.89
C VAL A 80 -17.93 34.82 2.16
N PRO A 81 -17.92 36.17 2.08
CA PRO A 81 -18.83 36.94 1.25
C PRO A 81 -18.34 37.07 -0.22
N PRO A 82 -19.24 37.38 -1.17
CA PRO A 82 -19.10 37.00 -2.58
C PRO A 82 -18.28 37.98 -3.45
N ALA A 83 -17.83 37.43 -4.59
CA ALA A 83 -17.04 38.07 -5.63
C ALA A 83 -17.81 39.11 -6.48
N GLU A 84 -17.11 40.17 -6.89
CA GLU A 84 -17.52 41.09 -7.96
C GLU A 84 -16.98 40.60 -9.32
N GLN A 85 -17.84 40.72 -10.33
CA GLN A 85 -17.58 40.48 -11.74
C GLN A 85 -17.00 41.74 -12.38
N ASP A 86 -16.08 41.59 -13.34
CA ASP A 86 -15.93 42.59 -14.40
C ASP A 86 -15.49 41.98 -15.74
N GLU A 87 -16.00 42.60 -16.80
CA GLU A 87 -16.04 42.13 -18.19
C GLU A 87 -14.81 42.47 -19.05
N LYS A 88 -14.56 41.59 -20.03
CA LYS A 88 -14.10 41.79 -21.44
C LYS A 88 -13.17 42.95 -21.85
N SER A 89 -12.08 42.54 -22.51
CA SER A 89 -11.66 42.92 -23.88
C SER A 89 -10.56 41.92 -24.30
N GLY A 90 -10.37 41.41 -25.52
CA GLY A 90 -10.85 41.76 -26.85
C GLY A 90 -9.69 42.32 -27.70
N GLU A 91 -8.78 41.48 -28.24
CA GLU A 91 -8.17 41.69 -29.58
C GLU A 91 -7.22 40.56 -30.08
N THR A 92 -7.48 40.23 -31.35
CA THR A 92 -6.82 39.54 -32.46
C THR A 92 -5.33 39.13 -32.50
N ALA A 93 -5.15 37.88 -32.97
CA ALA A 93 -4.38 37.38 -34.14
C ALA A 93 -2.88 37.74 -34.37
N GLY A 94 -2.08 36.69 -34.59
CA GLY A 94 -0.79 36.73 -35.27
C GLY A 94 -0.25 35.33 -35.59
N ASP A 95 -0.15 35.02 -36.88
CA ASP A 95 0.42 33.81 -37.51
C ASP A 95 1.83 33.42 -37.03
N ALA A 96 2.10 32.10 -36.99
CA ALA A 96 3.30 31.49 -37.55
C ALA A 96 3.25 29.95 -37.49
N ALA A 97 3.34 29.30 -38.66
CA ALA A 97 3.87 27.94 -38.84
C ALA A 97 5.23 28.07 -39.59
N PRO A 98 5.99 27.00 -39.91
CA PRO A 98 5.96 25.59 -39.47
C PRO A 98 7.37 25.10 -39.01
N GLY A 99 7.50 23.82 -38.66
CA GLY A 99 8.81 23.18 -38.46
C GLY A 99 8.70 21.68 -38.22
N GLU A 100 8.71 20.91 -39.30
CA GLU A 100 8.96 19.47 -39.33
C GLU A 100 10.35 19.16 -38.76
N ASP A 101 10.47 18.09 -37.98
CA ASP A 101 11.50 17.06 -38.18
C ASP A 101 11.32 15.91 -37.18
N ALA A 102 11.00 14.73 -37.71
CA ALA A 102 11.38 13.43 -37.17
C ALA A 102 12.76 13.05 -37.77
N PRO A 103 13.54 12.11 -37.21
CA PRO A 103 13.25 10.70 -37.54
C PRO A 103 13.69 9.60 -36.54
N ALA A 104 13.13 8.41 -36.79
CA ALA A 104 13.65 7.03 -36.63
C ALA A 104 13.88 6.46 -35.21
N GLU A 105 13.25 5.39 -34.71
CA GLU A 105 12.84 4.04 -35.18
C GLU A 105 13.93 2.93 -35.06
N LYS A 106 13.47 1.77 -34.52
CA LYS A 106 14.01 0.38 -34.44
C LYS A 106 14.74 -0.02 -33.14
N SER A 107 14.50 -1.19 -32.55
CA SER A 107 14.13 -2.48 -33.16
C SER A 107 13.23 -3.38 -32.30
N GLU A 108 12.19 -3.92 -32.93
CA GLU A 108 11.55 -5.18 -32.56
C GLU A 108 12.36 -6.36 -33.12
N GLN A 109 12.40 -7.49 -32.41
CA GLN A 109 12.83 -8.75 -33.00
C GLN A 109 11.81 -9.85 -32.70
N LYS A 110 11.23 -10.33 -33.80
CA LYS A 110 10.24 -11.40 -33.91
C LYS A 110 10.99 -12.73 -34.13
N SER A 111 10.69 -13.76 -33.35
CA SER A 111 11.07 -15.14 -33.64
C SER A 111 9.80 -15.99 -33.79
N GLN A 112 9.78 -16.78 -34.86
CA GLN A 112 8.64 -17.57 -35.33
C GLN A 112 8.69 -19.03 -34.81
N ASN A 113 7.49 -19.55 -34.55
CA ASN A 113 6.99 -20.93 -34.50
C ASN A 113 7.94 -22.14 -34.51
N ALA A 114 7.68 -23.04 -33.56
CA ALA A 114 7.67 -24.48 -33.79
C ALA A 114 6.41 -25.09 -33.12
N GLU A 115 5.69 -25.93 -33.86
CA GLU A 115 4.49 -26.67 -33.40
C GLU A 115 4.86 -27.74 -32.35
N ALA A 116 4.13 -27.75 -31.22
CA ALA A 116 4.04 -28.91 -30.33
C ALA A 116 2.69 -28.90 -29.58
N LYS A 117 2.18 -30.10 -29.29
CA LYS A 117 0.85 -30.47 -28.75
C LYS A 117 0.49 -29.78 -27.40
N PRO A 118 -0.81 -29.68 -27.04
CA PRO A 118 -1.25 -28.86 -25.91
C PRO A 118 -0.82 -29.45 -24.54
N ASP A 119 -0.19 -28.58 -23.74
CA ASP A 119 0.23 -28.75 -22.35
C ASP A 119 -0.93 -28.35 -21.40
N PRO A 120 -1.20 -29.05 -20.28
CA PRO A 120 -2.36 -28.76 -19.42
C PRO A 120 -2.30 -27.44 -18.63
N SER A 121 -1.24 -26.64 -18.70
CA SER A 121 -1.17 -25.34 -18.03
C SER A 121 -1.82 -24.22 -18.87
N LYS A 122 -3.15 -24.09 -18.81
CA LYS A 122 -3.83 -22.90 -19.33
C LYS A 122 -3.41 -21.67 -18.53
N ALA A 123 -3.13 -20.56 -19.21
CA ALA A 123 -2.98 -19.24 -18.60
C ALA A 123 -4.25 -18.91 -17.79
N MET A 124 -4.06 -18.51 -16.53
CA MET A 124 -5.16 -18.03 -15.70
C MET A 124 -5.42 -16.55 -16.04
N ASP A 125 -6.07 -16.30 -17.17
CA ASP A 125 -6.84 -15.07 -17.36
C ASP A 125 -8.26 -15.47 -16.96
N VAL A 126 -8.54 -15.49 -15.65
CA VAL A 126 -9.88 -15.72 -15.13
C VAL A 126 -10.52 -14.35 -14.99
N PRO A 127 -11.44 -13.94 -15.87
CA PRO A 127 -12.41 -12.90 -15.53
C PRO A 127 -13.26 -13.42 -14.38
N ALA A 128 -13.62 -12.56 -13.41
CA ALA A 128 -14.51 -12.97 -12.32
C ALA A 128 -15.85 -13.57 -12.80
N ASP A 129 -16.31 -13.21 -14.01
CA ASP A 129 -17.52 -13.77 -14.62
C ASP A 129 -17.37 -15.22 -15.11
N ALA A 130 -16.14 -15.75 -15.18
CA ALA A 130 -15.85 -17.15 -15.50
C ALA A 130 -15.89 -18.06 -14.26
N LEU A 131 -15.98 -17.49 -13.05
CA LEU A 131 -16.19 -18.23 -11.80
C LEU A 131 -17.69 -18.45 -11.61
N LYS A 132 -18.22 -19.54 -12.16
CA LYS A 132 -19.56 -20.02 -11.82
C LYS A 132 -19.45 -21.15 -10.81
N SER A 133 -20.16 -21.02 -9.69
CA SER A 133 -20.48 -22.10 -8.78
C SER A 133 -21.17 -23.23 -9.55
N GLU A 134 -20.65 -24.45 -9.44
CA GLU A 134 -21.31 -25.65 -9.97
C GLU A 134 -22.60 -25.92 -9.17
N GLU A 135 -23.72 -25.36 -9.62
CA GLU A 135 -25.01 -25.98 -9.40
C GLU A 135 -25.21 -27.06 -10.47
N LYS A 136 -25.38 -28.30 -10.02
CA LYS A 136 -25.76 -29.44 -10.87
C LYS A 136 -27.12 -29.16 -11.51
N GLU A 137 -27.13 -28.85 -12.79
CA GLU A 137 -28.31 -29.00 -13.65
C GLU A 137 -28.26 -30.37 -14.34
N GLU A 138 -29.25 -31.23 -14.04
CA GLU A 138 -29.56 -32.43 -14.81
C GLU A 138 -30.06 -32.04 -16.22
N GLU A 139 -29.57 -32.74 -17.24
CA GLU A 139 -29.98 -32.56 -18.64
C GLU A 139 -31.49 -32.82 -18.86
N PRO A 140 -32.19 -31.99 -19.66
CA PRO A 140 -33.54 -32.29 -20.09
C PRO A 140 -33.56 -33.00 -21.47
N GLY A 141 -34.11 -34.21 -21.50
CA GLY A 141 -34.54 -34.86 -22.74
C GLY A 141 -35.76 -34.18 -23.37
N LYS A 142 -35.77 -34.07 -24.69
CA LYS A 142 -36.81 -33.50 -25.57
C LYS A 142 -37.57 -34.64 -26.30
N PRO A 143 -38.70 -34.42 -27.00
CA PRO A 143 -40.02 -33.92 -26.56
C PRO A 143 -41.19 -34.84 -27.01
N ALA A 144 -42.39 -34.66 -26.46
CA ALA A 144 -43.64 -35.11 -27.10
C ALA A 144 -44.75 -34.07 -26.91
N GLU A 145 -45.63 -34.01 -27.89
CA GLU A 145 -46.48 -32.89 -28.32
C GLU A 145 -47.67 -32.52 -27.40
N ALA A 146 -48.01 -31.22 -27.49
CA ALA A 146 -49.33 -30.58 -27.51
C ALA A 146 -50.38 -30.91 -26.43
N GLU A 147 -50.78 -29.90 -25.64
CA GLU A 147 -52.01 -29.12 -25.92
C GLU A 147 -52.24 -27.99 -24.90
N SER A 148 -53.05 -27.04 -25.34
CA SER A 148 -53.37 -25.71 -24.80
C SER A 148 -54.07 -25.64 -23.42
N ARG A 149 -53.82 -24.55 -22.67
CA ARG A 149 -54.78 -23.59 -22.05
C ARG A 149 -54.33 -23.10 -20.66
N GLN A 150 -54.26 -21.77 -20.50
CA GLN A 150 -54.37 -21.03 -19.24
C GLN A 150 -55.85 -20.63 -19.00
N PRO A 151 -56.27 -19.98 -17.88
CA PRO A 151 -55.97 -20.20 -16.44
C PRO A 151 -57.23 -20.05 -15.51
N ALA A 152 -57.00 -20.03 -14.17
CA ALA A 152 -57.80 -19.47 -13.03
C ALA A 152 -58.66 -20.45 -12.17
N PRO A 153 -59.17 -20.08 -10.96
CA PRO A 153 -58.57 -19.41 -9.77
C PRO A 153 -58.99 -20.03 -8.38
N LEU A 154 -58.54 -19.41 -7.28
CA LEU A 154 -58.81 -19.59 -5.83
C LEU A 154 -60.29 -19.77 -5.37
N MET A 155 -60.55 -20.61 -4.34
CA MET A 155 -61.48 -20.44 -3.18
C MET A 155 -61.22 -21.56 -2.12
N GLN A 156 -60.89 -21.28 -0.85
CA GLN A 156 -61.73 -21.05 0.35
C GLN A 156 -62.70 -22.17 0.78
N ASP A 157 -62.46 -22.73 1.98
CA ASP A 157 -63.41 -23.53 2.79
C ASP A 157 -63.23 -23.04 4.25
N LYS A 158 -64.17 -22.41 4.97
CA LYS A 158 -65.57 -22.75 5.32
C LYS A 158 -65.70 -24.08 6.05
N ASP A 159 -65.27 -24.12 7.30
CA ASP A 159 -66.12 -24.52 8.44
C ASP A 159 -65.28 -24.81 9.69
N ALA A 160 -65.60 -24.10 10.76
CA ALA A 160 -64.88 -24.10 12.02
C ALA A 160 -65.60 -24.94 13.10
N LYS A 161 -64.79 -25.67 13.88
CA LYS A 161 -64.86 -25.89 15.36
C LYS A 161 -65.98 -26.83 15.93
N PRO A 162 -65.74 -27.53 17.07
CA PRO A 162 -65.61 -26.87 18.39
C PRO A 162 -64.55 -27.41 19.38
N ILE A 163 -64.28 -26.57 20.38
CA ILE A 163 -63.38 -26.71 21.54
C ILE A 163 -64.14 -27.35 22.71
N LYS A 164 -63.45 -28.11 23.57
CA LYS A 164 -63.79 -28.25 25.01
C LYS A 164 -62.52 -28.15 25.87
N GLU A 165 -62.68 -27.44 26.98
CA GLU A 165 -61.65 -27.03 27.95
C GLU A 165 -61.40 -28.04 29.08
N GLU A 166 -60.24 -27.81 29.74
CA GLU A 166 -59.88 -28.02 31.15
C GLU A 166 -58.92 -29.17 31.51
N GLY A 167 -57.85 -28.77 32.23
CA GLY A 167 -56.99 -29.65 33.01
C GLY A 167 -55.52 -29.23 33.02
N ALA A 168 -55.11 -28.50 34.05
CA ALA A 168 -53.78 -27.95 34.27
C ALA A 168 -52.68 -28.99 34.54
N GLU A 169 -51.47 -28.75 34.03
CA GLU A 169 -50.23 -28.77 34.82
C GLU A 169 -49.07 -28.15 34.04
N ALA A 170 -48.29 -27.32 34.73
CA ALA A 170 -47.25 -26.47 34.18
C ALA A 170 -45.89 -27.17 34.21
N GLU A 171 -45.25 -27.34 33.04
CA GLU A 171 -43.80 -27.49 32.94
C GLU A 171 -43.19 -26.25 32.28
N LYS A 172 -42.42 -25.50 33.08
CA LYS A 172 -41.60 -24.38 32.64
C LYS A 172 -40.45 -24.90 31.78
N LYS A 173 -40.48 -24.64 30.47
CA LYS A 173 -39.26 -24.55 29.65
C LYS A 173 -38.92 -23.09 29.43
N ALA A 174 -37.91 -22.64 30.17
CA ALA A 174 -37.32 -21.32 30.04
C ALA A 174 -36.72 -21.14 28.63
N THR A 175 -37.18 -20.10 27.96
CA THR A 175 -36.54 -19.45 26.82
C THR A 175 -35.16 -18.95 27.25
N LYS A 176 -34.09 -19.43 26.62
CA LYS A 176 -32.75 -18.85 26.77
C LYS A 176 -32.69 -17.55 25.94
N PRO A 177 -32.25 -16.41 26.51
CA PRO A 177 -32.03 -15.19 25.75
C PRO A 177 -30.79 -15.30 24.87
N ALA A 178 -30.81 -14.48 23.82
CA ALA A 178 -29.76 -14.27 22.83
C ALA A 178 -28.35 -14.18 23.42
N ASP A 179 -27.42 -14.86 22.76
CA ASP A 179 -26.00 -14.85 23.09
C ASP A 179 -25.46 -13.42 23.11
N SER A 180 -25.03 -13.03 24.30
CA SER A 180 -24.24 -11.85 24.59
C SER A 180 -22.93 -11.90 23.81
N VAL A 181 -22.58 -10.76 23.22
CA VAL A 181 -21.25 -10.40 22.75
C VAL A 181 -20.21 -10.87 23.78
N THR A 182 -19.48 -11.94 23.46
CA THR A 182 -18.30 -12.34 24.23
C THR A 182 -17.21 -11.34 23.92
N GLU A 183 -16.78 -10.61 24.96
CA GLU A 183 -15.49 -9.92 24.99
C GLU A 183 -14.41 -10.91 24.53
N ASP A 184 -13.58 -10.51 23.57
CA ASP A 184 -12.45 -11.26 23.06
C ASP A 184 -11.51 -11.62 24.23
N GLU A 185 -11.56 -12.87 24.67
CA GLU A 185 -10.51 -13.42 25.52
C GLU A 185 -9.18 -13.37 24.74
N PRO A 186 -8.06 -12.95 25.37
CA PRO A 186 -6.78 -12.86 24.69
C PRO A 186 -6.34 -14.26 24.24
N GLN A 187 -6.46 -14.52 22.94
CA GLN A 187 -5.88 -15.68 22.27
C GLN A 187 -4.40 -15.74 22.62
N VAL A 188 -3.98 -16.76 23.36
CA VAL A 188 -2.56 -17.00 23.67
C VAL A 188 -1.85 -17.24 22.34
N GLU A 189 -1.11 -16.24 21.86
CA GLU A 189 -0.37 -16.32 20.61
C GLU A 189 0.54 -17.55 20.62
N LYS A 190 0.31 -18.47 19.67
CA LYS A 190 1.17 -19.64 19.51
C LYS A 190 2.59 -19.16 19.18
N PRO A 191 3.63 -19.71 19.83
CA PRO A 191 5.00 -19.33 19.52
C PRO A 191 5.33 -19.56 18.04
N LEU A 192 6.01 -18.60 17.41
CA LEU A 192 6.41 -18.69 16.00
C LEU A 192 7.29 -19.94 15.73
N PRO A 193 7.10 -20.63 14.59
CA PRO A 193 7.94 -21.76 14.19
C PRO A 193 9.45 -21.41 14.22
N PRO A 194 10.35 -22.35 14.57
CA PRO A 194 11.79 -22.08 14.63
C PRO A 194 12.37 -21.54 13.32
N GLU A 195 11.88 -22.03 12.17
CA GLU A 195 12.30 -21.55 10.84
C GLU A 195 11.94 -20.08 10.63
N VAL A 196 10.73 -19.66 11.02
CA VAL A 196 10.26 -18.27 10.95
C VAL A 196 11.11 -17.38 11.85
N ARG A 197 11.33 -17.79 13.10
CA ARG A 197 12.19 -17.04 14.06
C ARG A 197 13.62 -16.85 13.55
N SER A 198 14.16 -17.82 12.81
CA SER A 198 15.51 -17.72 12.25
C SER A 198 15.64 -16.68 11.13
N LEU A 199 14.53 -16.30 10.48
CA LEU A 199 14.53 -15.29 9.42
C LEU A 199 14.61 -13.86 9.96
N GLN A 200 14.02 -13.59 11.13
CA GLN A 200 13.94 -12.25 11.71
C GLN A 200 15.31 -11.51 11.74
N PRO A 201 16.40 -12.06 12.29
CA PRO A 201 17.68 -11.35 12.30
C PRO A 201 18.28 -11.15 10.90
N ARG A 202 17.93 -12.00 9.92
CA ARG A 202 18.40 -11.85 8.52
C ARG A 202 17.65 -10.71 7.83
N ILE A 203 16.33 -10.69 7.98
CA ILE A 203 15.46 -9.63 7.46
C ILE A 203 15.89 -8.29 8.05
N ALA A 204 16.05 -8.19 9.37
CA ALA A 204 16.51 -6.98 10.04
C ALA A 204 17.85 -6.47 9.48
N ARG A 205 18.83 -7.35 9.24
CA ARG A 205 20.12 -6.95 8.62
C ARG A 205 19.95 -6.41 7.21
N VAL A 206 19.14 -7.05 6.37
CA VAL A 206 18.86 -6.59 5.00
C VAL A 206 18.19 -5.22 5.05
N LEU A 207 17.11 -5.09 5.82
CA LEU A 207 16.35 -3.84 5.93
C LEU A 207 17.24 -2.70 6.46
N ASN A 208 18.02 -2.95 7.52
CA ASN A 208 18.93 -1.96 8.09
C ASN A 208 20.02 -1.53 7.10
N TYR A 209 20.53 -2.47 6.29
CA TYR A 209 21.50 -2.14 5.25
C TYR A 209 20.90 -1.22 4.20
N TYR A 210 19.77 -1.59 3.60
CA TYR A 210 19.16 -0.82 2.51
C TYR A 210 18.63 0.54 2.98
N TYR A 211 18.08 0.62 4.20
CA TYR A 211 17.66 1.89 4.81
C TYR A 211 18.82 2.88 4.96
N ARG A 212 19.99 2.41 5.43
CA ARG A 212 21.18 3.27 5.64
C ARG A 212 21.92 3.60 4.35
N ALA A 213 22.00 2.64 3.43
CA ALA A 213 22.88 2.72 2.27
C ALA A 213 22.32 3.63 1.15
N GLN A 214 21.00 3.72 0.99
CA GLN A 214 20.39 4.28 -0.21
C GLN A 214 19.17 5.16 0.07
N PRO A 215 19.31 6.28 0.83
CA PRO A 215 18.24 7.27 0.88
C PRO A 215 18.09 7.94 -0.49
N SER A 216 16.85 8.29 -0.86
CA SER A 216 16.56 9.06 -2.07
C SER A 216 17.30 10.40 -2.05
N ASP A 217 17.54 10.97 -3.24
CA ASP A 217 18.23 12.23 -3.44
C ASP A 217 17.40 13.12 -4.36
N ALA A 218 16.82 14.19 -3.81
CA ALA A 218 15.93 15.11 -4.53
C ALA A 218 16.60 15.80 -5.73
N THR A 219 17.93 15.75 -5.86
CA THR A 219 18.64 16.32 -7.01
C THR A 219 18.84 15.33 -8.16
N LYS A 220 18.72 14.02 -7.88
CA LYS A 220 18.97 12.93 -8.83
C LYS A 220 17.71 12.17 -9.18
N ASP A 221 16.88 11.94 -8.18
CA ASP A 221 15.66 11.16 -8.28
C ASP A 221 14.49 12.11 -8.58
N ASP A 222 13.68 11.74 -9.58
CA ASP A 222 12.41 12.43 -9.82
C ASP A 222 11.34 12.01 -8.81
N VAL A 223 10.12 12.56 -8.95
CA VAL A 223 9.04 12.29 -7.99
C VAL A 223 8.64 10.81 -8.03
N TRP A 224 8.62 10.18 -9.21
CA TRP A 224 8.29 8.76 -9.36
C TRP A 224 9.30 7.87 -8.62
N GLU A 225 10.59 8.13 -8.85
CA GLU A 225 11.68 7.40 -8.21
C GLU A 225 11.67 7.62 -6.69
N THR A 226 11.45 8.87 -6.25
CA THR A 226 11.34 9.24 -4.85
C THR A 226 10.17 8.54 -4.16
N MET A 227 9.03 8.43 -4.84
CA MET A 227 7.86 7.70 -4.36
C MET A 227 8.21 6.24 -4.06
N HIS A 228 8.78 5.54 -5.03
CA HIS A 228 9.18 4.13 -4.87
C HIS A 228 10.31 3.95 -3.83
N GLY A 229 11.15 4.97 -3.64
CA GLY A 229 12.17 5.00 -2.60
C GLY A 229 11.60 5.09 -1.18
N PHE A 230 10.46 5.76 -0.97
CA PHE A 230 9.85 5.84 0.36
C PHE A 230 8.93 4.65 0.68
N LEU A 231 8.40 3.96 -0.32
CA LEU A 231 7.41 2.88 -0.13
C LEU A 231 7.79 1.87 0.97
N PRO A 232 9.02 1.32 1.04
CA PRO A 232 9.34 0.34 2.07
C PRO A 232 9.39 0.93 3.48
N TRP A 233 9.66 2.23 3.61
CA TRP A 233 9.96 2.87 4.88
C TRP A 233 8.81 3.74 5.38
N GLY A 234 7.86 4.08 4.51
CA GLY A 234 6.75 4.95 4.81
C GLY A 234 7.19 6.25 5.47
N VAL A 235 6.67 6.52 6.67
CA VAL A 235 6.92 7.75 7.43
C VAL A 235 8.38 7.92 7.88
N ASP A 236 9.14 6.82 7.97
CA ASP A 236 10.57 6.84 8.31
C ASP A 236 11.45 7.24 7.11
N ALA A 237 10.92 7.24 5.88
CA ALA A 237 11.74 7.46 4.70
C ALA A 237 12.41 8.84 4.72
N LEU A 238 13.74 8.87 4.53
CA LEU A 238 14.51 10.11 4.47
C LEU A 238 15.03 10.39 3.05
N ILE A 239 15.01 11.66 2.66
CA ILE A 239 15.52 12.18 1.39
C ILE A 239 16.64 13.19 1.63
N ARG A 240 17.69 13.10 0.81
CA ARG A 240 18.77 14.09 0.73
C ARG A 240 18.35 15.23 -0.19
N THR A 241 18.72 16.45 0.18
CA THR A 241 18.33 17.66 -0.55
C THR A 241 19.53 18.59 -0.66
N SER A 242 19.50 19.50 -1.63
CA SER A 242 20.49 20.58 -1.71
C SER A 242 20.21 21.73 -0.72
N GLN A 243 18.99 21.81 -0.18
CA GLN A 243 18.53 22.89 0.70
C GLN A 243 18.95 22.68 2.15
N TYR A 244 18.99 21.41 2.59
CA TYR A 244 19.26 21.06 3.98
C TYR A 244 20.47 20.14 4.07
N ARG A 245 21.33 20.40 5.06
CA ARG A 245 22.52 19.57 5.33
C ARG A 245 22.15 18.17 5.82
N GLN A 246 21.09 18.08 6.60
CA GLN A 246 20.57 16.80 7.10
C GLN A 246 19.45 16.29 6.19
N PRO A 247 19.32 14.95 6.02
CA PRO A 247 18.17 14.37 5.36
C PRO A 247 16.87 14.75 6.07
N VAL A 248 15.78 14.76 5.31
CA VAL A 248 14.45 15.18 5.76
C VAL A 248 13.43 14.09 5.41
N SER A 249 12.25 14.01 6.04
CA SER A 249 11.17 13.10 5.59
C SER A 249 10.84 13.29 4.11
N THR A 250 10.81 12.16 3.41
CA THR A 250 10.52 12.06 1.98
C THR A 250 9.07 12.40 1.69
N ILE A 251 8.13 11.85 2.49
CA ILE A 251 6.70 12.16 2.38
C ILE A 251 6.47 13.65 2.63
N GLY A 252 7.08 14.21 3.68
CA GLY A 252 6.99 15.64 3.97
C GLY A 252 7.53 16.50 2.82
N TRP A 253 8.66 16.12 2.21
CA TRP A 253 9.23 16.83 1.06
C TRP A 253 8.26 16.89 -0.13
N ILE A 254 7.63 15.76 -0.49
CA ILE A 254 6.64 15.71 -1.58
C ILE A 254 5.35 16.46 -1.20
N CYS A 255 4.84 16.33 0.02
CA CYS A 255 3.64 17.03 0.48
C CYS A 255 3.84 18.55 0.58
N TRP A 256 5.06 19.03 0.86
CA TRP A 256 5.43 20.45 0.71
C TRP A 256 5.67 20.89 -0.74
N ASN A 257 5.26 20.02 -1.67
CA ASN A 257 5.41 20.13 -3.11
C ASN A 257 6.83 20.50 -3.55
N LYS A 258 7.86 20.12 -2.79
CA LYS A 258 9.25 20.46 -3.10
C LYS A 258 9.72 19.68 -4.34
N PRO A 259 10.63 20.26 -5.15
CA PRO A 259 11.02 19.62 -6.40
C PRO A 259 11.86 18.36 -6.16
N CYS A 260 11.62 17.32 -6.96
CA CYS A 260 12.48 16.15 -7.12
C CYS A 260 12.98 16.13 -8.57
N ARG A 261 14.28 16.30 -8.77
CA ARG A 261 14.93 16.49 -10.09
C ARG A 261 14.23 17.57 -10.95
N GLY A 262 13.77 18.63 -10.30
CA GLY A 262 13.07 19.76 -10.93
C GLY A 262 11.56 19.55 -11.14
N HIS A 263 11.02 18.37 -10.85
CA HIS A 263 9.59 18.05 -11.01
C HIS A 263 8.84 18.18 -9.68
N ARG A 264 7.58 18.62 -9.76
CA ARG A 264 6.67 18.76 -8.62
C ARG A 264 5.42 17.93 -8.88
N LEU A 265 4.91 17.28 -7.83
CA LEU A 265 3.75 16.39 -7.95
C LEU A 265 2.45 17.16 -8.09
N PHE A 266 2.30 18.24 -7.32
CA PHE A 266 1.04 18.94 -7.21
C PHE A 266 1.02 20.24 -7.99
N GLU A 267 -0.18 20.61 -8.41
CA GLU A 267 -0.52 21.92 -8.93
C GLU A 267 -1.89 22.36 -8.42
N ILE A 268 -2.17 23.65 -8.55
CA ILE A 268 -3.49 24.20 -8.23
C ILE A 268 -4.19 24.54 -9.53
N LYS A 269 -5.37 23.95 -9.74
CA LYS A 269 -6.27 24.34 -10.84
C LYS A 269 -7.62 24.74 -10.28
N ASN A 270 -8.09 25.93 -10.65
CA ASN A 270 -9.37 26.48 -10.19
C ASN A 270 -9.53 26.44 -8.66
N GLY A 271 -8.46 26.74 -7.92
CA GLY A 271 -8.45 26.72 -6.46
C GLY A 271 -8.44 25.32 -5.82
N LYS A 272 -8.35 24.24 -6.60
CA LYS A 272 -8.30 22.86 -6.10
C LYS A 272 -6.92 22.26 -6.26
N LEU A 273 -6.53 21.42 -5.29
CA LEU A 273 -5.36 20.57 -5.35
C LEU A 273 -5.54 19.52 -6.47
N GLU A 274 -4.58 19.44 -7.39
CA GLU A 274 -4.52 18.37 -8.38
C GLU A 274 -3.16 17.69 -8.36
N ALA A 275 -3.15 16.35 -8.37
CA ALA A 275 -1.93 15.58 -8.49
C ALA A 275 -1.64 15.28 -9.97
N ARG A 276 -0.48 15.70 -10.46
CA ARG A 276 -0.05 15.51 -11.85
C ARG A 276 0.20 14.04 -12.14
N GLN A 277 -0.16 13.58 -13.33
CA GLN A 277 0.17 12.25 -13.84
C GLN A 277 1.06 12.37 -15.07
N GLY A 278 2.06 11.50 -15.18
CA GLY A 278 2.93 11.41 -16.35
C GLY A 278 4.36 10.99 -15.98
N PRO A 279 5.27 10.98 -16.96
CA PRO A 279 6.68 10.70 -16.71
C PRO A 279 7.23 11.60 -15.60
N ARG A 280 8.06 11.03 -14.72
CA ARG A 280 8.77 11.71 -13.63
C ARG A 280 7.91 12.23 -12.46
N VAL A 281 6.60 12.03 -12.52
CA VAL A 281 5.64 12.23 -11.42
C VAL A 281 4.93 10.90 -11.15
N GLN A 282 3.68 10.87 -10.71
CA GLN A 282 3.00 9.58 -10.58
C GLN A 282 2.64 9.01 -11.97
N GLY A 283 2.84 7.70 -12.16
CA GLY A 283 2.54 7.02 -13.43
C GLY A 283 1.05 6.73 -13.61
N HIS A 284 0.32 6.58 -12.50
CA HIS A 284 -1.09 6.18 -12.48
C HIS A 284 -1.89 7.13 -11.58
N HIS A 285 -3.15 7.40 -11.91
CA HIS A 285 -4.04 8.19 -11.05
C HIS A 285 -4.22 7.52 -9.68
N GLY A 286 -4.20 8.31 -8.60
CA GLY A 286 -4.31 7.81 -7.23
C GLY A 286 -3.07 7.12 -6.69
N GLN A 287 -1.98 6.99 -7.47
CA GLN A 287 -0.79 6.25 -7.04
C GLN A 287 -0.15 6.86 -5.80
N PHE A 288 0.03 8.20 -5.75
CA PHE A 288 0.61 8.83 -4.57
C PHE A 288 -0.27 8.62 -3.33
N LEU A 289 -1.59 8.82 -3.46
CA LEU A 289 -2.53 8.61 -2.36
C LEU A 289 -2.54 7.15 -1.88
N ALA A 290 -2.41 6.17 -2.78
CA ALA A 290 -2.29 4.75 -2.43
C ALA A 290 -1.01 4.46 -1.64
N MET A 291 0.08 5.16 -1.92
CA MET A 291 1.34 5.01 -1.18
C MET A 291 1.29 5.70 0.18
N LEU A 292 0.56 6.82 0.29
CA LEU A 292 0.26 7.46 1.58
C LEU A 292 -0.59 6.54 2.47
N ALA A 293 -1.61 5.89 1.89
CA ALA A 293 -2.44 4.91 2.59
C ALA A 293 -1.60 3.74 3.13
N GLN A 294 -0.75 3.14 2.29
CA GLN A 294 0.18 2.08 2.69
C GLN A 294 1.24 2.53 3.68
N SER A 295 1.48 3.85 3.78
CA SER A 295 2.40 4.47 4.74
C SER A 295 1.70 4.99 5.99
N TYR A 296 0.42 4.67 6.21
CA TYR A 296 -0.36 5.08 7.39
C TYR A 296 -0.48 6.61 7.56
N VAL A 297 -0.41 7.38 6.47
CA VAL A 297 -0.49 8.84 6.55
C VAL A 297 -1.96 9.25 6.73
N PRO A 298 -2.30 10.05 7.76
CA PRO A 298 -3.68 10.41 8.04
C PRO A 298 -4.23 11.42 7.02
N ALA A 299 -5.56 11.42 6.86
CA ALA A 299 -6.25 12.37 5.97
C ALA A 299 -6.01 13.85 6.35
N SER A 300 -5.73 14.13 7.63
CA SER A 300 -5.41 15.48 8.12
C SER A 300 -3.97 15.93 7.86
N PHE A 301 -3.11 15.07 7.28
CA PHE A 301 -1.74 15.44 7.00
C PHE A 301 -1.67 16.57 5.97
N GLU A 302 -0.84 17.57 6.27
CA GLU A 302 -0.78 18.84 5.55
C GLU A 302 -0.06 18.71 4.20
N ILE A 303 -0.59 19.36 3.17
CA ILE A 303 -0.03 19.51 1.83
C ILE A 303 0.11 21.00 1.55
N GLN A 304 1.28 21.46 1.09
CA GLN A 304 1.55 22.86 0.79
C GLN A 304 1.93 23.02 -0.68
N VAL A 305 1.16 23.84 -1.41
CA VAL A 305 1.36 24.09 -2.85
C VAL A 305 1.28 25.58 -3.10
N ASP A 306 2.33 26.17 -3.67
CA ASP A 306 2.36 27.59 -4.09
C ASP A 306 1.87 28.59 -3.00
N GLY A 307 2.19 28.30 -1.73
CA GLY A 307 1.80 29.13 -0.58
C GLY A 307 0.38 28.89 -0.06
N GLN A 308 -0.39 28.00 -0.67
CA GLN A 308 -1.70 27.56 -0.23
C GLN A 308 -1.62 26.23 0.53
N SER A 309 -2.43 26.14 1.58
CA SER A 309 -2.52 24.97 2.46
C SER A 309 -3.68 24.07 2.06
N PHE A 310 -3.39 22.79 1.92
CA PHE A 310 -4.32 21.69 1.69
C PHE A 310 -3.99 20.55 2.67
N THR A 311 -4.71 19.44 2.53
CA THR A 311 -4.53 18.23 3.30
C THR A 311 -4.63 16.99 2.40
N VAL A 312 -4.29 15.82 2.95
CA VAL A 312 -4.56 14.54 2.29
C VAL A 312 -6.07 14.34 2.04
N ALA A 313 -6.96 14.94 2.85
CA ALA A 313 -8.40 14.96 2.60
C ALA A 313 -8.76 15.66 1.27
N ASP A 314 -8.09 16.76 0.94
CA ASP A 314 -8.28 17.43 -0.35
C ASP A 314 -7.82 16.54 -1.52
N LEU A 315 -6.75 15.77 -1.32
CA LEU A 315 -6.30 14.78 -2.30
C LEU A 315 -7.29 13.62 -2.44
N ILE A 316 -7.89 13.16 -1.33
CA ILE A 316 -8.97 12.15 -1.35
C ILE A 316 -10.16 12.65 -2.19
N GLU A 317 -10.58 13.91 -2.00
CA GLU A 317 -11.66 14.51 -2.81
C GLU A 317 -11.28 14.63 -4.28
N PHE A 318 -10.04 15.04 -4.60
CA PHE A 318 -9.56 15.05 -5.98
C PHE A 318 -9.61 13.64 -6.62
N GLU A 319 -9.18 12.61 -5.91
CA GLU A 319 -9.19 11.24 -6.44
C GLU A 319 -10.60 10.67 -6.59
N LYS A 320 -11.55 11.03 -5.70
CA LYS A 320 -12.99 10.75 -5.84
C LYS A 320 -13.60 11.42 -7.06
N GLU A 321 -13.36 12.72 -7.24
CA GLU A 321 -13.88 13.52 -8.35
C GLU A 321 -13.43 12.99 -9.71
N THR A 322 -12.23 12.40 -9.78
CA THR A 322 -11.59 11.95 -11.02
C THR A 322 -11.77 10.46 -11.30
N CYS A 323 -12.69 9.79 -10.59
CA CYS A 323 -13.09 8.42 -10.95
C CYS A 323 -13.79 8.43 -12.32
N GLN A 324 -13.33 7.57 -13.23
CA GLN A 324 -13.86 7.47 -14.59
C GLN A 324 -14.17 6.01 -14.93
N PRO A 325 -15.26 5.74 -15.67
CA PRO A 325 -15.57 4.39 -16.06
C PRO A 325 -14.54 3.85 -17.05
N LYS A 326 -14.25 2.55 -17.00
CA LYS A 326 -13.32 1.86 -17.92
C LYS A 326 -11.90 2.43 -17.92
N SER A 327 -11.49 3.13 -16.86
CA SER A 327 -10.10 3.47 -16.61
C SER A 327 -9.47 2.45 -15.66
N GLU A 328 -8.15 2.53 -15.48
CA GLU A 328 -7.52 1.86 -14.36
C GLU A 328 -7.94 2.57 -13.05
N LEU A 329 -8.52 1.83 -12.12
CA LEU A 329 -8.98 2.35 -10.83
C LEU A 329 -8.19 1.74 -9.66
N THR A 330 -7.27 0.82 -9.94
CA THR A 330 -6.39 0.11 -9.00
C THR A 330 -5.94 0.94 -7.79
N PHE A 331 -5.22 2.04 -8.02
CA PHE A 331 -4.63 2.82 -6.94
C PHE A 331 -5.66 3.67 -6.19
N LYS A 332 -6.72 4.12 -6.88
CA LYS A 332 -7.89 4.73 -6.23
C LYS A 332 -8.59 3.70 -5.35
N LEU A 333 -8.72 2.45 -5.79
CA LEU A 333 -9.32 1.38 -4.98
C LEU A 333 -8.49 1.10 -3.72
N ILE A 334 -7.16 1.03 -3.81
CA ILE A 334 -6.27 0.89 -2.64
C ILE A 334 -6.51 2.04 -1.65
N SER A 335 -6.37 3.28 -2.13
CA SER A 335 -6.43 4.47 -1.27
C SER A 335 -7.83 4.73 -0.69
N LEU A 336 -8.87 4.69 -1.52
CA LEU A 336 -10.23 5.00 -1.07
C LEU A 336 -10.78 3.90 -0.15
N SER A 337 -10.38 2.64 -0.32
CA SER A 337 -10.73 1.57 0.64
C SER A 337 -10.08 1.76 2.01
N TYR A 338 -8.96 2.49 2.06
CA TYR A 338 -8.27 2.85 3.30
C TYR A 338 -8.87 4.09 3.95
N TYR A 339 -9.19 5.13 3.17
CA TYR A 339 -9.61 6.42 3.72
C TYR A 339 -11.12 6.59 3.92
N LEU A 340 -11.95 5.83 3.20
CA LEU A 340 -13.41 5.97 3.25
C LEU A 340 -14.07 4.82 4.01
N PRO A 341 -15.29 5.04 4.58
CA PRO A 341 -16.15 3.95 5.01
C PRO A 341 -16.38 2.92 3.91
N ALA A 342 -16.48 1.63 4.28
CA ALA A 342 -16.59 0.52 3.32
C ALA A 342 -17.90 0.51 2.48
N ASP A 343 -18.87 1.37 2.82
CA ASP A 343 -20.12 1.61 2.10
C ASP A 343 -20.21 3.01 1.47
N ALA A 344 -19.10 3.74 1.42
CA ALA A 344 -19.05 5.12 0.92
C ALA A 344 -19.57 5.25 -0.51
N LYS A 345 -20.25 6.38 -0.74
CA LYS A 345 -20.79 6.82 -2.04
C LYS A 345 -20.41 8.27 -2.29
N TRP A 346 -20.20 8.64 -3.55
CA TRP A 346 -19.89 10.01 -3.95
C TRP A 346 -20.27 10.24 -5.41
N THR A 347 -20.33 11.51 -5.80
CA THR A 347 -20.53 11.92 -7.19
C THR A 347 -19.20 12.39 -7.77
N SER A 348 -18.79 11.87 -8.93
CA SER A 348 -17.58 12.33 -9.64
C SER A 348 -17.82 13.65 -10.38
N ARG A 349 -16.76 14.26 -10.87
CA ARG A 349 -16.80 15.57 -11.56
C ARG A 349 -17.69 15.59 -12.80
N ASP A 350 -17.87 14.44 -13.45
CA ASP A 350 -18.76 14.25 -14.60
C ASP A 350 -20.22 13.93 -14.20
N GLY A 351 -20.56 14.00 -12.92
CA GLY A 351 -21.90 13.79 -12.39
C GLY A 351 -22.30 12.32 -12.21
N GLN A 352 -21.37 11.38 -12.35
CA GLN A 352 -21.67 9.96 -12.13
C GLN A 352 -21.65 9.59 -10.64
N GLU A 353 -22.58 8.73 -10.26
CA GLU A 353 -22.61 8.14 -8.92
C GLU A 353 -21.59 7.00 -8.80
N TRP A 354 -20.74 7.09 -7.79
CA TRP A 354 -19.72 6.11 -7.45
C TRP A 354 -19.91 5.57 -6.04
N SER A 355 -19.38 4.37 -5.83
CA SER A 355 -19.25 3.73 -4.53
C SER A 355 -18.01 2.85 -4.53
N LEU A 356 -17.54 2.43 -3.35
CA LEU A 356 -16.46 1.43 -3.27
C LEU A 356 -16.88 0.12 -3.97
N GLU A 357 -18.15 -0.27 -3.85
CA GLU A 357 -18.70 -1.42 -4.56
C GLU A 357 -18.60 -1.27 -6.08
N ARG A 358 -18.92 -0.09 -6.62
CA ARG A 358 -18.78 0.19 -8.05
C ARG A 358 -17.31 0.18 -8.49
N LEU A 359 -16.42 0.84 -7.75
CA LEU A 359 -14.97 0.81 -8.05
C LEU A 359 -14.46 -0.63 -8.12
N LEU A 360 -14.79 -1.45 -7.10
CA LEU A 360 -14.42 -2.86 -7.06
C LEU A 360 -14.99 -3.62 -8.26
N LYS A 361 -16.27 -3.40 -8.58
CA LYS A 361 -16.93 -4.03 -9.73
C LYS A 361 -16.24 -3.68 -11.05
N GLU A 362 -15.83 -2.43 -11.24
CA GLU A 362 -15.11 -2.04 -12.45
C GLU A 362 -13.71 -2.66 -12.49
N GLU A 363 -13.00 -2.68 -11.37
CA GLU A 363 -11.63 -3.19 -11.30
C GLU A 363 -11.56 -4.72 -11.49
N ILE A 364 -12.47 -5.49 -10.88
CA ILE A 364 -12.49 -6.97 -10.97
C ILE A 364 -12.82 -7.48 -12.39
N THR A 365 -13.43 -6.65 -13.24
CA THR A 365 -13.72 -7.02 -14.64
C THR A 365 -12.51 -6.88 -15.55
N GLN A 366 -11.44 -6.24 -15.09
CA GLN A 366 -10.25 -6.00 -15.89
C GLN A 366 -9.25 -7.16 -15.78
N LYS A 367 -8.54 -7.47 -16.87
CA LYS A 367 -7.58 -8.59 -16.96
C LYS A 367 -6.30 -8.38 -16.16
N VAL A 368 -5.99 -9.30 -15.24
CA VAL A 368 -4.73 -9.28 -14.47
C VAL A 368 -3.53 -9.58 -15.37
N VAL A 369 -3.63 -10.61 -16.22
CA VAL A 369 -2.58 -10.99 -17.16
C VAL A 369 -2.40 -9.90 -18.22
N GLY A 370 -1.14 -9.50 -18.45
CA GLY A 370 -0.79 -8.42 -19.37
C GLY A 370 -0.91 -7.00 -18.80
N ALA A 371 -1.38 -6.84 -17.56
CA ALA A 371 -1.35 -5.56 -16.86
C ALA A 371 0.08 -5.19 -16.41
N ALA A 372 0.29 -3.90 -16.12
CA ALA A 372 1.56 -3.42 -15.55
C ALA A 372 1.90 -4.18 -14.26
N CYS A 373 3.18 -4.46 -14.06
CA CYS A 373 3.67 -5.21 -12.89
C CYS A 373 2.94 -6.55 -12.68
N GLY A 374 2.53 -7.20 -13.77
CA GLY A 374 1.82 -8.49 -13.74
C GLY A 374 0.43 -8.44 -13.12
N GLY A 375 -0.15 -7.25 -12.95
CA GLY A 375 -1.46 -7.06 -12.33
C GLY A 375 -1.49 -7.25 -10.82
N THR A 376 -0.34 -7.36 -10.14
CA THR A 376 -0.32 -7.51 -8.67
C THR A 376 -0.92 -6.31 -7.96
N HIS A 377 -0.72 -5.08 -8.46
CA HIS A 377 -1.32 -3.88 -7.86
C HIS A 377 -2.85 -3.94 -7.89
N ARG A 378 -3.44 -4.48 -8.97
CA ARG A 378 -4.89 -4.70 -9.06
C ARG A 378 -5.37 -5.67 -7.99
N LEU A 379 -4.70 -6.80 -7.86
CA LEU A 379 -5.01 -7.80 -6.84
C LEU A 379 -4.88 -7.20 -5.43
N THR A 380 -3.85 -6.37 -5.19
CA THR A 380 -3.71 -5.62 -3.94
C THR A 380 -4.89 -4.66 -3.72
N GLY A 381 -5.31 -3.89 -4.73
CA GLY A 381 -6.49 -3.01 -4.61
C GLY A 381 -7.77 -3.74 -4.25
N ILE A 382 -8.03 -4.87 -4.90
CA ILE A 382 -9.18 -5.74 -4.61
C ILE A 382 -9.06 -6.29 -3.17
N ALA A 383 -7.88 -6.73 -2.74
CA ALA A 383 -7.64 -7.22 -1.39
C ALA A 383 -7.87 -6.14 -0.31
N PHE A 384 -7.43 -4.91 -0.56
CA PHE A 384 -7.70 -3.76 0.32
C PHE A 384 -9.21 -3.52 0.50
N ALA A 385 -9.97 -3.55 -0.60
CA ALA A 385 -11.42 -3.35 -0.56
C ALA A 385 -12.14 -4.46 0.21
N VAL A 386 -11.79 -5.72 -0.06
CA VAL A 386 -12.34 -6.89 0.65
C VAL A 386 -12.01 -6.85 2.15
N SER A 387 -10.75 -6.56 2.50
CA SER A 387 -10.29 -6.47 3.89
C SER A 387 -11.01 -5.35 4.65
N SER A 388 -11.10 -4.16 4.05
CA SER A 388 -11.80 -3.00 4.63
C SER A 388 -13.27 -3.33 4.92
N ARG A 389 -13.96 -3.98 3.99
CA ARG A 389 -15.36 -4.38 4.16
C ARG A 389 -15.57 -5.44 5.24
N LYS A 390 -14.73 -6.47 5.27
CA LYS A 390 -14.78 -7.51 6.32
C LYS A 390 -14.62 -6.89 7.71
N LYS A 391 -13.66 -5.96 7.86
CA LYS A 391 -13.42 -5.25 9.13
C LYS A 391 -14.56 -4.36 9.55
N ALA A 392 -15.26 -3.76 8.60
CA ALA A 392 -16.48 -3.00 8.87
C ALA A 392 -17.67 -3.89 9.30
N GLY A 393 -17.53 -5.23 9.28
CA GLY A 393 -18.61 -6.16 9.62
C GLY A 393 -19.78 -6.12 8.63
N LEU A 394 -19.54 -5.61 7.42
CA LEU A 394 -20.57 -5.49 6.38
C LEU A 394 -20.75 -6.81 5.62
N PRO A 395 -21.95 -7.09 5.06
CA PRO A 395 -22.21 -8.31 4.32
C PRO A 395 -21.25 -8.51 3.15
N MET A 396 -20.65 -9.70 3.05
CA MET A 396 -19.79 -10.09 1.93
C MET A 396 -20.61 -10.79 0.84
N ASP A 397 -21.58 -10.08 0.25
CA ASP A 397 -22.48 -10.57 -0.79
C ASP A 397 -22.21 -9.93 -2.17
N GLY A 398 -22.81 -10.49 -3.22
CA GLY A 398 -22.72 -9.94 -4.58
C GLY A 398 -21.29 -9.84 -5.11
N VAL A 399 -20.85 -8.64 -5.50
CA VAL A 399 -19.50 -8.41 -6.01
C VAL A 399 -18.42 -8.62 -4.94
N TRP A 400 -18.75 -8.46 -3.66
CA TRP A 400 -17.80 -8.64 -2.56
C TRP A 400 -17.45 -10.11 -2.35
N ALA A 401 -18.44 -11.01 -2.39
CA ALA A 401 -18.21 -12.46 -2.40
C ALA A 401 -17.33 -12.88 -3.58
N LYS A 402 -17.66 -12.37 -4.79
CA LYS A 402 -16.89 -12.65 -6.00
C LYS A 402 -15.44 -12.16 -5.90
N ALA A 403 -15.23 -10.98 -5.33
CA ALA A 403 -13.90 -10.42 -5.12
C ALA A 403 -13.06 -11.26 -4.13
N GLU A 404 -13.68 -11.77 -3.08
CA GLU A 404 -13.03 -12.70 -2.14
C GLU A 404 -12.63 -14.01 -2.84
N GLU A 405 -13.55 -14.64 -3.57
CA GLU A 405 -13.26 -15.84 -4.37
C GLU A 405 -12.15 -15.58 -5.39
N TYR A 406 -12.16 -14.41 -6.04
CA TYR A 406 -11.17 -13.98 -7.01
C TYR A 406 -9.77 -13.91 -6.39
N ILE A 407 -9.63 -13.26 -5.24
CA ILE A 407 -8.35 -13.17 -4.53
C ILE A 407 -7.86 -14.55 -4.07
N ASN A 408 -8.75 -15.37 -3.53
CA ASN A 408 -8.42 -16.73 -3.12
C ASN A 408 -7.92 -17.57 -4.30
N ALA A 409 -8.51 -17.44 -5.48
CA ALA A 409 -8.03 -18.11 -6.69
C ALA A 409 -6.60 -17.67 -7.07
N TYR A 410 -6.28 -16.38 -6.95
CA TYR A 410 -4.93 -15.88 -7.19
C TYR A 410 -3.93 -16.27 -6.10
N HIS A 411 -4.34 -16.46 -4.85
CA HIS A 411 -3.49 -17.08 -3.81
C HIS A 411 -3.07 -18.48 -4.22
N GLN A 412 -4.06 -19.33 -4.53
CA GLN A 412 -3.81 -20.71 -4.93
C GLN A 412 -2.93 -20.79 -6.18
N HIS A 413 -3.22 -19.96 -7.19
CA HIS A 413 -2.41 -19.89 -8.41
C HIS A 413 -0.97 -19.45 -8.13
N SER A 414 -0.77 -18.45 -7.27
CA SER A 414 0.57 -17.98 -6.87
C SER A 414 1.41 -19.12 -6.28
N PHE A 415 0.82 -19.95 -5.44
CA PHE A 415 1.51 -21.10 -4.84
C PHE A 415 1.75 -22.22 -5.86
N GLN A 416 0.83 -22.47 -6.80
CA GLN A 416 1.02 -23.45 -7.88
C GLN A 416 2.21 -23.11 -8.80
N ILE A 417 2.43 -21.82 -9.04
CA ILE A 417 3.52 -21.32 -9.89
C ILE A 417 4.78 -20.91 -9.10
N GLN A 418 4.82 -21.16 -7.79
CA GLN A 418 6.02 -20.98 -6.98
C GLN A 418 7.11 -21.99 -7.42
N ASN A 419 8.34 -21.51 -7.53
CA ASN A 419 9.50 -22.33 -7.86
C ASN A 419 10.05 -23.05 -6.61
N PRO A 420 10.79 -24.17 -6.78
CA PRO A 420 11.33 -24.93 -5.65
C PRO A 420 12.25 -24.15 -4.71
N ASP A 421 12.87 -23.07 -5.17
CA ASP A 421 13.74 -22.22 -4.34
C ASP A 421 13.00 -21.08 -3.61
N GLY A 422 11.67 -21.05 -3.72
CA GLY A 422 10.80 -20.06 -3.09
C GLY A 422 10.48 -18.85 -3.94
N SER A 423 11.15 -18.65 -5.09
CA SER A 423 10.80 -17.56 -6.00
C SER A 423 9.42 -17.77 -6.62
N PHE A 424 8.73 -16.69 -6.97
CA PHE A 424 7.54 -16.80 -7.81
C PHE A 424 7.93 -16.80 -9.28
N SER A 425 6.94 -17.08 -10.14
CA SER A 425 7.13 -17.17 -11.57
C SER A 425 7.69 -15.87 -12.16
N THR A 426 8.67 -15.99 -13.06
CA THR A 426 9.16 -14.86 -13.86
C THR A 426 8.23 -14.51 -15.03
N ASN A 427 7.18 -15.30 -15.26
CA ASN A 427 6.08 -15.05 -16.19
C ASN A 427 4.81 -14.61 -15.43
N TRP A 428 4.98 -13.87 -14.32
CA TRP A 428 3.87 -13.38 -13.50
C TRP A 428 2.81 -14.46 -13.22
N PHE A 429 1.54 -14.19 -13.55
CA PHE A 429 0.44 -15.15 -13.46
C PHE A 429 0.13 -15.85 -14.79
N GLU A 430 0.90 -15.59 -15.87
CA GLU A 430 0.69 -16.23 -17.17
C GLU A 430 0.96 -17.74 -17.14
N GLY A 431 1.91 -18.15 -16.29
CA GLY A 431 2.28 -19.55 -16.13
C GLY A 431 3.58 -19.68 -15.34
N ARG A 432 4.16 -20.88 -15.31
CA ARG A 432 5.45 -21.10 -14.63
C ARG A 432 6.59 -20.41 -15.39
N GLY A 433 7.57 -19.91 -14.65
CA GLY A 433 8.74 -19.22 -15.18
C GLY A 433 9.85 -19.14 -14.14
N MET A 434 11.09 -19.37 -14.57
CA MET A 434 12.27 -19.33 -13.70
C MET A 434 13.47 -18.78 -14.48
N ASP A 435 13.38 -17.51 -14.84
CA ASP A 435 14.48 -16.79 -15.51
C ASP A 435 15.77 -16.85 -14.68
N ARG A 436 16.92 -16.73 -15.35
CA ARG A 436 18.24 -16.65 -14.71
C ARG A 436 18.58 -15.23 -14.25
N ASP A 437 17.95 -14.22 -14.84
CA ASP A 437 18.17 -12.81 -14.50
C ASP A 437 17.66 -12.48 -13.10
N VAL A 438 18.58 -12.07 -12.22
CA VAL A 438 18.25 -11.74 -10.82
C VAL A 438 17.33 -10.52 -10.72
N ASP A 439 17.43 -9.55 -11.64
CA ASP A 439 16.58 -8.37 -11.66
C ASP A 439 15.13 -8.75 -11.95
N ARG A 440 14.91 -9.56 -12.98
CA ARG A 440 13.59 -10.12 -13.29
C ARG A 440 13.00 -10.92 -12.13
N ARG A 441 13.83 -11.71 -11.43
CA ARG A 441 13.37 -12.54 -10.32
C ARG A 441 12.98 -11.73 -9.08
N ILE A 442 13.74 -10.69 -8.75
CA ILE A 442 13.38 -9.72 -7.70
C ILE A 442 12.11 -8.99 -8.08
N GLN A 443 11.99 -8.56 -9.34
CA GLN A 443 10.79 -7.90 -9.83
C GLN A 443 9.55 -8.74 -9.60
N THR A 444 9.46 -9.96 -10.16
CA THR A 444 8.21 -10.72 -10.04
C THR A 444 7.98 -11.27 -8.63
N SER A 445 9.03 -11.78 -7.98
CA SER A 445 8.88 -12.36 -6.64
C SER A 445 8.57 -11.33 -5.58
N GLY A 446 9.15 -10.12 -5.67
CA GLY A 446 8.88 -9.02 -4.73
C GLY A 446 7.42 -8.56 -4.82
N HIS A 447 6.91 -8.34 -6.03
CA HIS A 447 5.53 -7.89 -6.25
C HIS A 447 4.49 -8.96 -5.86
N ILE A 448 4.72 -10.23 -6.21
CA ILE A 448 3.79 -11.31 -5.85
C ILE A 448 3.81 -11.56 -4.34
N LEU A 449 4.98 -11.55 -3.70
CA LEU A 449 5.07 -11.70 -2.26
C LEU A 449 4.39 -10.52 -1.52
N GLU A 450 4.58 -9.29 -1.98
CA GLU A 450 3.91 -8.12 -1.41
C GLU A 450 2.38 -8.26 -1.48
N PHE A 451 1.84 -8.62 -2.64
CA PHE A 451 0.41 -8.92 -2.80
C PHE A 451 -0.06 -9.99 -1.80
N LEU A 452 0.66 -11.11 -1.70
CA LEU A 452 0.29 -12.21 -0.81
C LEU A 452 0.30 -11.78 0.67
N ILE A 453 1.31 -11.01 1.09
CA ILE A 453 1.39 -10.53 2.48
C ILE A 453 0.21 -9.61 2.83
N PHE A 454 -0.24 -8.78 1.90
CA PHE A 454 -1.43 -7.96 2.11
C PHE A 454 -2.71 -8.79 2.18
N SER A 455 -2.82 -9.84 1.38
CA SER A 455 -4.12 -10.44 1.09
C SER A 455 -4.39 -11.75 1.82
N LEU A 456 -3.36 -12.44 2.31
CA LEU A 456 -3.51 -13.68 3.04
C LEU A 456 -3.99 -13.46 4.49
N PRO A 457 -4.74 -14.41 5.06
CA PRO A 457 -5.00 -14.44 6.49
C PRO A 457 -3.69 -14.46 7.32
N PRO A 458 -3.64 -13.78 8.49
CA PRO A 458 -2.43 -13.72 9.31
C PRO A 458 -1.79 -15.09 9.62
N GLU A 459 -2.61 -16.12 9.83
CA GLU A 459 -2.17 -17.48 10.10
C GLU A 459 -1.38 -18.11 8.93
N GLU A 460 -1.68 -17.72 7.69
CA GLU A 460 -1.01 -18.25 6.49
C GLU A 460 0.33 -17.57 6.20
N LEU A 461 0.63 -16.44 6.83
CA LEU A 461 1.91 -15.75 6.67
C LEU A 461 3.09 -16.59 7.20
N THR A 462 2.83 -17.58 8.05
CA THR A 462 3.85 -18.53 8.53
C THR A 462 3.90 -19.85 7.77
N SER A 463 3.13 -19.97 6.66
CA SER A 463 3.15 -21.16 5.81
C SER A 463 4.53 -21.42 5.18
N PRO A 464 4.89 -22.69 4.91
CA PRO A 464 6.15 -23.02 4.25
C PRO A 464 6.37 -22.27 2.93
N GLU A 465 5.31 -22.03 2.17
CA GLU A 465 5.30 -21.30 0.89
C GLU A 465 5.78 -19.86 1.09
N ILE A 466 5.17 -19.14 2.04
CA ILE A 466 5.54 -17.76 2.34
C ILE A 466 6.94 -17.67 2.94
N VAL A 467 7.27 -18.56 3.88
CA VAL A 467 8.60 -18.62 4.51
C VAL A 467 9.70 -18.83 3.46
N ARG A 468 9.48 -19.70 2.47
CA ARG A 468 10.43 -19.89 1.35
C ARG A 468 10.57 -18.62 0.50
N ALA A 469 9.47 -17.95 0.18
CA ALA A 469 9.50 -16.71 -0.61
C ALA A 469 10.22 -15.56 0.12
N VAL A 470 9.93 -15.37 1.41
CA VAL A 470 10.60 -14.38 2.26
C VAL A 470 12.09 -14.68 2.37
N ASN A 471 12.46 -15.94 2.62
CA ASN A 471 13.85 -16.37 2.66
C ASN A 471 14.56 -16.13 1.31
N TYR A 472 13.87 -16.37 0.19
CA TYR A 472 14.39 -16.16 -1.15
C TYR A 472 14.72 -14.67 -1.41
N ILE A 473 13.76 -13.77 -1.20
CA ILE A 473 13.95 -12.31 -1.35
C ILE A 473 15.06 -11.81 -0.42
N THR A 474 15.01 -12.21 0.85
CA THR A 474 16.04 -11.86 1.85
C THR A 474 17.42 -12.30 1.37
N THR A 475 17.56 -13.50 0.84
CA THR A 475 18.83 -14.05 0.38
C THR A 475 19.38 -13.32 -0.84
N ILE A 476 18.53 -12.94 -1.81
CA ILE A 476 18.99 -12.17 -2.97
C ILE A 476 19.51 -10.81 -2.54
N LEU A 477 18.74 -10.09 -1.73
CA LEU A 477 19.11 -8.75 -1.28
C LEU A 477 20.36 -8.78 -0.38
N GLU A 478 20.49 -9.80 0.48
CA GLU A 478 21.65 -10.02 1.36
C GLU A 478 22.93 -10.33 0.57
N ARG A 479 22.84 -11.13 -0.51
CA ARG A 479 24.00 -11.53 -1.32
C ARG A 479 24.46 -10.49 -2.33
N ASN A 480 23.60 -9.53 -2.66
CA ASN A 480 23.86 -8.54 -3.71
C ASN A 480 23.71 -7.10 -3.17
N PRO A 481 24.39 -6.72 -2.06
CA PRO A 481 24.20 -5.43 -1.41
C PRO A 481 24.64 -4.23 -2.27
N LYS A 482 25.55 -4.46 -3.23
CA LYS A 482 26.09 -3.44 -4.14
C LYS A 482 25.48 -3.48 -5.55
N HIS A 483 24.46 -4.32 -5.77
CA HIS A 483 23.79 -4.39 -7.06
C HIS A 483 22.88 -3.17 -7.23
N GLU A 484 22.95 -2.55 -8.40
CA GLU A 484 22.14 -1.38 -8.76
C GLU A 484 20.78 -1.85 -9.27
N TRP A 485 19.87 -2.13 -8.33
CA TRP A 485 18.51 -2.54 -8.65
C TRP A 485 17.69 -1.40 -9.25
N SER A 486 16.79 -1.73 -10.18
CA SER A 486 15.70 -0.82 -10.56
C SER A 486 14.86 -0.45 -9.33
N ILE A 487 14.55 0.84 -9.18
CA ILE A 487 13.94 1.40 -7.96
C ILE A 487 12.56 0.79 -7.66
N GLY A 488 11.73 0.56 -8.68
CA GLY A 488 10.41 -0.05 -8.51
C GLY A 488 10.47 -1.49 -7.97
N PRO A 489 11.13 -2.43 -8.68
CA PRO A 489 11.35 -3.81 -8.20
C PRO A 489 11.98 -3.89 -6.81
N LYS A 490 13.01 -3.08 -6.53
CA LYS A 490 13.66 -3.02 -5.21
C LYS A 490 12.69 -2.53 -4.13
N GLY A 491 11.93 -1.47 -4.42
CA GLY A 491 10.93 -0.92 -3.51
C GLY A 491 9.92 -1.98 -3.08
N HIS A 492 9.30 -2.67 -4.04
CA HIS A 492 8.31 -3.72 -3.74
C HIS A 492 8.92 -4.91 -2.97
N ALA A 493 10.14 -5.35 -3.32
CA ALA A 493 10.81 -6.43 -2.59
C ALA A 493 11.14 -6.05 -1.14
N LEU A 494 11.62 -4.83 -0.90
CA LEU A 494 11.89 -4.34 0.46
C LEU A 494 10.60 -4.12 1.24
N HIS A 495 9.56 -3.58 0.61
CA HIS A 495 8.28 -3.34 1.24
C HIS A 495 7.61 -4.65 1.67
N ALA A 496 7.67 -5.70 0.84
CA ALA A 496 7.25 -7.05 1.23
C ALA A 496 7.96 -7.52 2.51
N LEU A 497 9.28 -7.35 2.62
CA LEU A 497 10.02 -7.71 3.83
C LEU A 497 9.64 -6.85 5.05
N VAL A 498 9.38 -5.55 4.86
CA VAL A 498 8.94 -4.66 5.94
C VAL A 498 7.54 -5.06 6.43
N LEU A 499 6.60 -5.33 5.53
CA LEU A 499 5.26 -5.79 5.89
C LEU A 499 5.30 -7.12 6.63
N TYR A 500 6.12 -8.07 6.16
CA TYR A 500 6.33 -9.33 6.86
C TYR A 500 6.88 -9.12 8.28
N ASP A 501 7.85 -8.23 8.44
CA ASP A 501 8.43 -7.88 9.74
C ASP A 501 7.40 -7.24 10.68
N GLN A 502 6.52 -6.39 10.16
CA GLN A 502 5.45 -5.74 10.93
C GLN A 502 4.36 -6.73 11.37
N LEU A 503 3.91 -7.60 10.46
CA LEU A 503 2.76 -8.48 10.68
C LEU A 503 3.14 -9.76 11.42
N VAL A 504 4.32 -10.33 11.16
CA VAL A 504 4.75 -11.62 11.74
C VAL A 504 5.61 -11.42 12.98
N PHE A 505 6.47 -10.40 13.01
CA PHE A 505 7.37 -10.16 14.13
C PHE A 505 6.95 -8.98 15.03
N GLY A 506 5.90 -8.24 14.65
CA GLY A 506 5.35 -7.16 15.47
C GLY A 506 6.16 -5.87 15.44
N THR A 507 7.09 -5.71 14.50
CA THR A 507 7.83 -4.44 14.32
C THR A 507 6.85 -3.30 14.05
N LYS A 508 7.01 -2.16 14.73
CA LYS A 508 6.06 -1.05 14.56
C LYS A 508 6.35 -0.29 13.27
N PRO A 509 5.33 0.16 12.51
CA PRO A 509 5.55 1.14 11.46
C PRO A 509 6.19 2.41 12.07
N GLY A 510 7.12 3.05 11.35
CA GLY A 510 7.76 4.28 11.82
C GLY A 510 8.77 4.11 12.97
N SER A 511 9.16 2.88 13.35
CA SER A 511 10.18 2.65 14.40
C SER A 511 11.57 2.36 13.86
N ARG A 512 11.78 2.28 12.55
CA ARG A 512 13.03 1.76 11.98
C ARG A 512 14.21 2.66 12.31
N THR A 513 14.01 3.97 12.27
CA THR A 513 15.04 4.94 12.64
C THR A 513 15.48 4.75 14.10
N ALA A 514 14.53 4.54 15.00
CA ALA A 514 14.79 4.34 16.43
C ALA A 514 15.51 3.00 16.69
N GLU A 515 15.08 1.91 16.04
CA GLU A 515 15.71 0.59 16.14
C GLU A 515 17.16 0.60 15.69
N ILE A 516 17.44 1.29 14.59
CA ILE A 516 18.80 1.43 14.03
C ILE A 516 19.74 2.19 14.97
N LEU A 517 19.23 3.20 15.67
CA LEU A 517 20.00 3.96 16.64
C LEU A 517 20.27 3.13 17.90
N GLN A 518 19.27 2.43 18.43
CA GLN A 518 19.43 1.54 19.60
C GLN A 518 20.47 0.44 19.32
N ALA A 519 20.36 -0.26 18.19
CA ALA A 519 21.29 -1.32 17.80
C ALA A 519 22.71 -0.83 17.43
N SER A 520 22.97 0.48 17.43
CA SER A 520 24.31 1.05 17.26
C SER A 520 24.98 1.45 18.58
N HIS A 521 24.24 1.41 19.68
CA HIS A 521 24.73 1.68 21.04
C HIS A 521 25.02 0.40 21.84
N ASP A 522 24.45 -0.73 21.43
CA ASP A 522 24.79 -2.09 21.88
C ASP A 522 25.93 -2.70 21.03
#